data_AF-A0A0B1SAH1-F1
#
_entry.id   AF-A0A0B1SAH1-F1
#
_cell.length_a   1.000
_cell.length_b   1.000
_cell.length_c   1.000
_cell.angle_alpha   90.00
_cell.angle_beta   90.00
_cell.angle_gamma   90.00
#
_symmetry.space_group_name_H-M   'P 1'
#
loop_
_entity.id
_entity.type
_entity.pdbx_description
1 polymer ?
#
loop_
_entity_poly.entity_id
_entity_poly.type
_entity_poly.pdbx_seq_one_letter_code
_entity_poly.pdbx_strand_id
1 'polypeptide(L)'
;MKTFYKKTIEKAYSAKLWESSASWDVRAFASVYLPVAVKYNIGDSVQRALRLFNEVINDCRAKGSTNGTAWCTSVPMDFHRAIYCAAAKHDDDSNTNFNNLLTYYSQEVLANPYFYQEYRALLYGMTCSEKESQITNLTHNFLSSPLQPSLLFDSLKFNPAASDALLSELRARTDEVLGYAGLSAYLDAMTYNWKSQRRLNEFAALHNSLKHKLNQKQEELFNQYENRIRYSTEWSEEFMPSVMKWMLSGNIKPQRYDVEIRPYIPGSAQYKSGRNLTFDGKVKIIFKVNSASDKIVLNAHRLLIDPHDIILSSNNAEIGIHTSQVSQDYDNALLTIPTAQMMLPGTTYELTVTYKGFIFDGPHRGGVVSNHNYYEYNGKQGWIFSTDFENGPGARTLMPCADEPAYKAVVQMTVRHPADMKALSNMMNLGTVIEKDGWAATKFAESPPMSTYLIGICVGHFASLSTISKTGVLASAYSWTGMEKYLEYSLMVMAGAIDFTSTYFDYPYPLKKLDMVALPQHANRGAMENWGLILGHYELLSADPEYVDIVKLSKVGNVVAHETVHMVNNVNLF
;
A
#
# COMPACT_ATOMS: atom_id res chain seq x y z
N MET A 1 -15.31 -4.83 -7.73
CA MET A 1 -14.84 -4.11 -6.53
C MET A 1 -15.52 -4.60 -5.24
N LYS A 2 -16.86 -4.53 -5.09
CA LYS A 2 -17.56 -5.07 -3.88
C LYS A 2 -17.19 -6.53 -3.54
N THR A 3 -17.15 -7.43 -4.53
CA THR A 3 -16.75 -8.85 -4.35
C THR A 3 -15.29 -9.03 -3.92
N PHE A 4 -14.40 -8.16 -4.41
CA PHE A 4 -12.99 -8.18 -4.02
C PHE A 4 -12.83 -7.76 -2.56
N TYR A 5 -13.38 -6.60 -2.19
CA TYR A 5 -13.38 -6.13 -0.80
C TYR A 5 -13.96 -7.18 0.13
N LYS A 6 -15.12 -7.76 -0.22
CA LYS A 6 -15.75 -8.84 0.55
C LYS A 6 -14.81 -10.01 0.79
N LYS A 7 -14.23 -10.60 -0.26
CA LYS A 7 -13.31 -11.74 -0.12
C LYS A 7 -12.06 -11.42 0.70
N THR A 8 -11.53 -10.21 0.58
CA THR A 8 -10.31 -9.80 1.30
C THR A 8 -10.58 -9.60 2.79
N ILE A 9 -11.68 -8.92 3.15
CA ILE A 9 -11.96 -8.58 4.55
C ILE A 9 -12.66 -9.70 5.31
N GLU A 10 -13.38 -10.59 4.63
CA GLU A 10 -14.16 -11.68 5.25
C GLU A 10 -13.29 -12.65 6.06
N LYS A 11 -12.04 -12.88 5.64
CA LYS A 11 -11.08 -13.70 6.40
C LYS A 11 -10.77 -13.15 7.79
N ALA A 12 -10.79 -11.83 7.96
CA ALA A 12 -10.51 -11.16 9.23
C ALA A 12 -11.77 -10.99 10.11
N TYR A 13 -12.95 -11.38 9.61
CA TYR A 13 -14.20 -11.23 10.34
C TYR A 13 -14.31 -12.26 11.45
N SER A 14 -14.62 -11.82 12.67
CA SER A 14 -14.95 -12.69 13.79
C SER A 14 -16.10 -12.11 14.60
N ALA A 15 -17.03 -12.97 15.01
CA ALA A 15 -18.15 -12.60 15.88
C ALA A 15 -17.67 -11.98 17.22
N LYS A 16 -16.47 -12.36 17.69
CA LYS A 16 -15.85 -11.86 18.92
C LYS A 16 -15.51 -10.36 18.86
N LEU A 17 -15.40 -9.79 17.65
CA LEU A 17 -15.14 -8.35 17.50
C LEU A 17 -16.29 -7.47 18.03
N TRP A 18 -17.49 -8.06 18.20
CA TRP A 18 -18.66 -7.39 18.79
C TRP A 18 -18.74 -7.54 20.31
N GLU A 19 -17.80 -8.23 20.94
CA GLU A 19 -17.74 -8.41 22.39
C GLU A 19 -16.92 -7.28 23.03
N SER A 20 -17.30 -6.84 24.23
CA SER A 20 -16.51 -5.85 24.96
C SER A 20 -15.14 -6.42 25.32
N SER A 21 -14.08 -5.73 24.91
CA SER A 21 -12.70 -6.11 25.24
C SER A 21 -12.04 -5.04 26.11
N ALA A 22 -11.29 -5.45 27.13
CA ALA A 22 -10.41 -4.56 27.89
C ALA A 22 -9.16 -4.16 27.07
N SER A 23 -8.82 -4.94 26.03
CA SER A 23 -7.68 -4.69 25.17
C SER A 23 -7.97 -3.51 24.23
N TRP A 24 -7.08 -2.52 24.24
CA TRP A 24 -7.21 -1.31 23.43
C TRP A 24 -7.08 -1.61 21.93
N ASP A 25 -6.17 -2.51 21.58
CA ASP A 25 -5.89 -2.99 20.22
C ASP A 25 -7.12 -3.67 19.58
N VAL A 26 -7.80 -4.57 20.30
CA VAL A 26 -9.05 -5.20 19.82
C VAL A 26 -10.14 -4.14 19.62
N ARG A 27 -10.30 -3.20 20.56
CA ARG A 27 -11.29 -2.11 20.44
C ARG A 27 -10.99 -1.18 19.28
N ALA A 28 -9.73 -0.76 19.13
CA ALA A 28 -9.28 0.09 18.04
C ALA A 28 -9.53 -0.58 16.68
N PHE A 29 -9.16 -1.86 16.52
CA PHE A 29 -9.46 -2.61 15.31
C PHE A 29 -10.96 -2.71 15.05
N ALA A 30 -11.76 -3.12 16.05
CA ALA A 30 -13.21 -3.23 15.92
C ALA A 30 -13.83 -1.90 15.47
N SER A 31 -13.37 -0.77 16.05
CA SER A 31 -13.86 0.57 15.72
C SER A 31 -13.63 0.95 14.25
N VAL A 32 -12.56 0.44 13.63
CA VAL A 32 -12.19 0.74 12.23
C VAL A 32 -12.78 -0.29 11.27
N TYR A 33 -12.74 -1.57 11.65
CA TYR A 33 -13.09 -2.69 10.79
C TYR A 33 -14.61 -2.94 10.72
N LEU A 34 -15.34 -2.89 11.84
CA LEU A 34 -16.76 -3.21 11.87
C LEU A 34 -17.64 -2.30 10.98
N PRO A 35 -17.38 -0.99 10.86
CA PRO A 35 -18.12 -0.14 9.91
C PRO A 35 -17.97 -0.61 8.46
N VAL A 36 -16.78 -1.07 8.08
CA VAL A 36 -16.49 -1.65 6.76
C VAL A 36 -17.20 -2.99 6.60
N ALA A 37 -17.15 -3.86 7.62
CA ALA A 37 -17.82 -5.16 7.61
C ALA A 37 -19.33 -5.02 7.40
N VAL A 38 -19.97 -4.09 8.12
CA VAL A 38 -21.39 -3.75 7.96
C VAL A 38 -21.66 -3.20 6.55
N LYS A 39 -20.87 -2.22 6.10
CA LYS A 39 -21.05 -1.58 4.78
C LYS A 39 -21.01 -2.58 3.62
N TYR A 40 -20.24 -3.66 3.74
CA TYR A 40 -20.09 -4.68 2.71
C TYR A 40 -20.79 -6.02 3.00
N ASN A 41 -21.68 -6.07 4.01
CA ASN A 41 -22.46 -7.26 4.37
C ASN A 41 -21.58 -8.51 4.62
N ILE A 42 -20.61 -8.38 5.51
CA ILE A 42 -19.66 -9.45 5.86
C ILE A 42 -20.22 -10.30 7.00
N GLY A 43 -20.28 -11.62 6.82
CA GLY A 43 -20.78 -12.54 7.85
C GLY A 43 -22.15 -12.13 8.43
N ASP A 44 -22.28 -12.22 9.75
CA ASP A 44 -23.46 -11.81 10.52
C ASP A 44 -23.39 -10.35 11.03
N SER A 45 -22.46 -9.54 10.51
CA SER A 45 -22.18 -8.18 11.00
C SER A 45 -23.42 -7.28 11.05
N VAL A 46 -24.23 -7.29 10.01
CA VAL A 46 -25.46 -6.47 9.93
C VAL A 46 -26.46 -6.87 11.00
N GLN A 47 -26.67 -8.17 11.21
CA GLN A 47 -27.63 -8.67 12.20
C GLN A 47 -27.21 -8.31 13.63
N ARG A 48 -25.91 -8.39 13.93
CA ARG A 48 -25.34 -7.96 15.23
C ARG A 48 -25.44 -6.46 15.41
N ALA A 49 -25.08 -5.71 14.39
CA ALA A 49 -25.14 -4.26 14.40
C ALA A 49 -26.56 -3.74 14.67
N LEU A 50 -27.57 -4.30 13.99
CA LEU A 50 -28.98 -3.94 14.19
C LEU A 50 -29.50 -4.35 15.58
N ARG A 51 -29.04 -5.48 16.13
CA ARG A 51 -29.38 -5.88 17.50
C ARG A 51 -28.87 -4.86 18.51
N LEU A 52 -27.59 -4.51 18.44
CA LEU A 52 -26.98 -3.50 19.31
C LEU A 52 -27.62 -2.12 19.11
N PHE A 53 -27.99 -1.76 17.87
CA PHE A 53 -28.71 -0.52 17.63
C PHE A 53 -30.07 -0.50 18.35
N ASN A 54 -30.82 -1.61 18.33
CA ASN A 54 -32.08 -1.71 19.09
C ASN A 54 -31.84 -1.60 20.61
N GLU A 55 -30.71 -2.10 21.12
CA GLU A 55 -30.30 -1.88 22.52
C GLU A 55 -30.07 -0.39 22.80
N VAL A 56 -29.38 0.35 21.92
CA VAL A 56 -29.23 1.82 22.04
C VAL A 56 -30.61 2.49 22.12
N ILE A 57 -31.52 2.16 21.20
CA ILE A 57 -32.87 2.76 21.17
C ILE A 57 -33.63 2.49 22.47
N ASN A 58 -33.58 1.25 22.96
CA ASN A 58 -34.29 0.84 24.17
C ASN A 58 -33.70 1.51 25.42
N ASP A 59 -32.37 1.53 25.55
CA ASP A 59 -31.66 2.18 26.66
C ASP A 59 -31.98 3.68 26.70
N CYS A 60 -31.92 4.34 25.55
CA CYS A 60 -32.19 5.77 25.43
C CYS A 60 -33.65 6.13 25.66
N ARG A 61 -34.59 5.28 25.25
CA ARG A 61 -36.01 5.44 25.58
C ARG A 61 -36.27 5.22 27.07
N ALA A 62 -35.69 4.18 27.66
CA ALA A 62 -35.88 3.86 29.08
C ALA A 62 -35.37 4.96 30.00
N LYS A 63 -34.27 5.62 29.62
CA LYS A 63 -33.69 6.76 30.35
C LYS A 63 -34.32 8.10 29.99
N GLY A 64 -35.26 8.15 29.04
CA GLY A 64 -35.88 9.39 28.58
C GLY A 64 -34.86 10.39 28.02
N SER A 65 -33.85 9.93 27.27
CA SER A 65 -32.75 10.77 26.80
C SER A 65 -33.24 11.90 25.89
N THR A 66 -32.83 13.13 26.20
CA THR A 66 -33.02 14.32 25.36
C THR A 66 -31.70 14.90 24.86
N ASN A 67 -30.58 14.28 25.18
CA ASN A 67 -29.23 14.82 24.97
C ASN A 67 -28.40 13.92 24.02
N GLY A 68 -29.05 13.15 23.15
CA GLY A 68 -28.40 12.23 22.23
C GLY A 68 -28.17 10.84 22.81
N THR A 69 -27.18 10.13 22.27
CA THR A 69 -26.89 8.72 22.59
C THR A 69 -25.74 8.54 23.58
N ALA A 70 -24.86 9.54 23.74
CA ALA A 70 -23.62 9.40 24.52
C ALA A 70 -23.81 8.96 25.98
N TRP A 71 -24.90 9.38 26.60
CA TRP A 71 -25.14 9.20 28.04
C TRP A 71 -26.20 8.16 28.38
N CYS A 72 -26.90 7.65 27.37
CA CYS A 72 -28.03 6.76 27.61
C CYS A 72 -27.74 5.29 27.28
N THR A 73 -26.83 5.00 26.35
CA THR A 73 -26.54 3.61 25.97
C THR A 73 -25.47 2.95 26.85
N SER A 74 -25.62 1.64 27.06
CA SER A 74 -24.57 0.77 27.60
C SER A 74 -23.67 0.16 26.52
N VAL A 75 -24.02 0.33 25.24
CA VAL A 75 -23.24 -0.15 24.10
C VAL A 75 -21.90 0.61 24.03
N PRO A 76 -20.76 -0.09 23.85
CA PRO A 76 -19.46 0.57 23.71
C PRO A 76 -19.39 1.50 22.51
N MET A 77 -18.82 2.70 22.70
CA MET A 77 -18.64 3.71 21.66
C MET A 77 -17.87 3.21 20.43
N ASP A 78 -16.98 2.23 20.60
CA ASP A 78 -16.22 1.62 19.50
C ASP A 78 -17.13 1.01 18.42
N PHE A 79 -18.34 0.59 18.80
CA PHE A 79 -19.31 -0.02 17.88
C PHE A 79 -20.23 1.00 17.21
N HIS A 80 -20.32 2.23 17.71
CA HIS A 80 -21.33 3.20 17.33
C HIS A 80 -21.34 3.52 15.83
N ARG A 81 -20.15 3.69 15.22
CA ARG A 81 -20.05 3.89 13.76
C ARG A 81 -20.66 2.72 12.97
N ALA A 82 -20.43 1.48 13.42
CA ALA A 82 -20.91 0.29 12.73
C ALA A 82 -22.42 0.10 12.91
N ILE A 83 -22.94 0.27 14.14
CA ILE A 83 -24.36 0.10 14.43
C ILE A 83 -25.21 1.18 13.77
N TYR A 84 -24.77 2.44 13.80
CA TYR A 84 -25.48 3.54 13.12
C TYR A 84 -25.43 3.40 11.60
N CYS A 85 -24.30 2.91 11.06
CA CYS A 85 -24.19 2.58 9.65
C CYS A 85 -25.18 1.48 9.23
N ALA A 86 -25.32 0.43 10.04
CA ALA A 86 -26.29 -0.64 9.77
C ALA A 86 -27.72 -0.13 9.81
N ALA A 87 -28.04 0.68 10.83
CA ALA A 87 -29.37 1.25 11.05
C ALA A 87 -29.82 2.14 9.89
N ALA A 88 -28.94 3.01 9.38
CA ALA A 88 -29.26 3.86 8.23
C ALA A 88 -29.31 3.08 6.91
N LYS A 89 -28.35 2.16 6.69
CA LYS A 89 -28.23 1.41 5.42
C LYS A 89 -29.35 0.40 5.22
N HIS A 90 -29.75 -0.29 6.28
CA HIS A 90 -30.73 -1.36 6.27
C HIS A 90 -32.08 -0.93 6.85
N ASP A 91 -32.36 0.37 6.86
CA ASP A 91 -33.64 0.89 7.29
C ASP A 91 -34.75 0.42 6.35
N ASP A 92 -35.93 0.18 6.90
CA ASP A 92 -37.11 -0.13 6.11
C ASP A 92 -37.68 1.16 5.47
N ASP A 93 -38.78 1.03 4.73
CA ASP A 93 -39.37 2.17 4.01
C ASP A 93 -40.08 3.18 4.93
N SER A 94 -40.21 2.87 6.24
CA SER A 94 -40.70 3.82 7.23
C SER A 94 -39.67 4.90 7.59
N ASN A 95 -38.39 4.70 7.26
CA ASN A 95 -37.26 5.56 7.62
C ASN A 95 -37.13 5.80 9.15
N THR A 96 -37.67 4.90 9.97
CA THR A 96 -37.74 5.09 11.42
C THR A 96 -36.34 5.18 12.03
N ASN A 97 -35.42 4.30 11.63
CA ASN A 97 -34.07 4.30 12.19
C ASN A 97 -33.30 5.55 11.77
N PHE A 98 -33.42 5.96 10.51
CA PHE A 98 -32.78 7.15 9.99
C PHE A 98 -33.25 8.41 10.71
N ASN A 99 -34.57 8.55 10.93
CA ASN A 99 -35.14 9.69 11.65
C ASN A 99 -34.71 9.71 13.13
N ASN A 100 -34.59 8.54 13.77
CA ASN A 100 -34.03 8.44 15.12
C ASN A 100 -32.57 8.91 15.17
N LEU A 101 -31.73 8.48 14.23
CA LEU A 101 -30.33 8.92 14.13
C LEU A 101 -30.22 10.44 13.96
N LEU A 102 -31.06 11.03 13.11
CA LEU A 102 -31.08 12.48 12.89
C LEU A 102 -31.51 13.25 14.15
N THR A 103 -32.47 12.70 14.90
CA THR A 103 -32.93 13.25 16.18
C THR A 103 -31.81 13.21 17.21
N TYR A 104 -31.15 12.06 17.38
CA TYR A 104 -30.03 11.92 18.31
C TYR A 104 -28.86 12.82 17.92
N TYR A 105 -28.54 12.94 16.63
CA TYR A 105 -27.50 13.84 16.16
C TYR A 105 -27.79 15.29 16.59
N SER A 106 -29.02 15.75 16.36
CA SER A 106 -29.43 17.11 16.71
C SER A 106 -29.33 17.37 18.22
N GLN A 107 -29.74 16.39 19.04
CA GLN A 107 -29.65 16.48 20.50
C GLN A 107 -28.20 16.46 21.00
N GLU A 108 -27.36 15.58 20.45
CA GLU A 108 -25.96 15.40 20.86
C GLU A 108 -25.14 16.66 20.56
N VAL A 109 -25.36 17.27 19.39
CA VAL A 109 -24.71 18.52 18.99
C VAL A 109 -25.05 19.67 19.93
N LEU A 110 -26.31 19.74 20.40
CA LEU A 110 -26.75 20.79 21.33
C LEU A 110 -26.21 20.56 22.74
N ALA A 111 -26.17 19.30 23.19
CA ALA A 111 -25.77 18.95 24.54
C ALA A 111 -24.24 18.89 24.74
N ASN A 112 -23.50 18.41 23.74
CA ASN A 112 -22.07 18.09 23.85
C ASN A 112 -21.22 18.64 22.70
N PRO A 113 -21.18 19.97 22.47
CA PRO A 113 -20.49 20.56 21.32
C PRO A 113 -18.97 20.32 21.31
N TYR A 114 -18.36 20.03 22.47
CA TYR A 114 -16.92 19.78 22.60
C TYR A 114 -16.53 18.29 22.54
N PHE A 115 -17.49 17.37 22.72
CA PHE A 115 -17.25 15.91 22.71
C PHE A 115 -17.74 15.31 21.40
N TYR A 116 -16.89 15.45 20.38
CA TYR A 116 -17.31 15.23 19.00
C TYR A 116 -17.36 13.78 18.54
N GLN A 117 -16.92 12.81 19.36
CA GLN A 117 -16.88 11.42 18.91
C GLN A 117 -18.27 10.89 18.55
N GLU A 118 -19.28 11.20 19.37
CA GLU A 118 -20.61 10.61 19.24
C GLU A 118 -21.39 11.18 18.07
N TYR A 119 -21.50 12.52 17.97
CA TYR A 119 -22.20 13.12 16.83
C TYR A 119 -21.48 12.84 15.50
N ARG A 120 -20.15 12.66 15.49
CA ARG A 120 -19.43 12.18 14.29
C ARG A 120 -19.76 10.73 13.96
N ALA A 121 -19.95 9.86 14.96
CA ALA A 121 -20.38 8.50 14.72
C ALA A 121 -21.80 8.44 14.14
N LEU A 122 -22.72 9.24 14.67
CA LEU A 122 -24.09 9.38 14.15
C LEU A 122 -24.08 9.90 12.71
N LEU A 123 -23.30 10.95 12.44
CA LEU A 123 -23.13 11.51 11.09
C LEU A 123 -22.59 10.47 10.12
N TYR A 124 -21.50 9.79 10.49
CA TYR A 124 -20.92 8.69 9.69
C TYR A 124 -21.98 7.61 9.41
N GLY A 125 -22.73 7.20 10.43
CA GLY A 125 -23.78 6.20 10.30
C GLY A 125 -24.83 6.58 9.26
N MET A 126 -25.37 7.80 9.34
CA MET A 126 -26.35 8.30 8.36
C MET A 126 -25.79 8.32 6.93
N THR A 127 -24.48 8.59 6.75
CA THR A 127 -23.84 8.58 5.42
C THR A 127 -23.73 7.19 4.78
N CYS A 128 -23.98 6.11 5.53
CA CYS A 128 -24.01 4.74 4.98
C CYS A 128 -25.29 4.41 4.21
N SER A 129 -26.34 5.23 4.32
CA SER A 129 -27.58 5.00 3.57
C SER A 129 -27.33 4.92 2.07
N GLU A 130 -27.98 3.98 1.39
CA GLU A 130 -27.98 3.89 -0.07
C GLU A 130 -29.30 4.40 -0.67
N LYS A 131 -30.25 4.91 0.15
CA LYS A 131 -31.53 5.46 -0.30
C LYS A 131 -31.38 6.93 -0.67
N GLU A 132 -31.69 7.29 -1.92
CA GLU A 132 -31.60 8.67 -2.42
C GLU A 132 -32.35 9.66 -1.51
N SER A 133 -33.59 9.34 -1.13
CA SER A 133 -34.43 10.19 -0.27
C SER A 133 -33.83 10.50 1.10
N GLN A 134 -33.09 9.55 1.69
CA GLN A 134 -32.41 9.75 2.98
C GLN A 134 -31.18 10.65 2.81
N ILE A 135 -30.39 10.43 1.75
CA ILE A 135 -29.19 11.23 1.44
C ILE A 135 -29.57 12.67 1.11
N THR A 136 -30.61 12.88 0.28
CA THR A 136 -31.08 14.23 -0.08
C THR A 136 -31.65 14.96 1.12
N ASN A 137 -32.50 14.31 1.93
CA ASN A 137 -33.02 14.91 3.18
C ASN A 137 -31.88 15.29 4.15
N LEU A 138 -30.90 14.40 4.35
CA LEU A 138 -29.73 14.70 5.17
C LEU A 138 -28.94 15.89 4.62
N THR A 139 -28.70 15.90 3.32
CA THR A 139 -27.97 16.99 2.65
C THR A 139 -28.71 18.31 2.86
N HIS A 140 -30.01 18.38 2.56
CA HIS A 140 -30.84 19.57 2.75
C HIS A 140 -30.78 20.12 4.18
N ASN A 141 -30.95 19.26 5.19
CA ASN A 141 -30.88 19.66 6.60
C ASN A 141 -29.52 20.28 6.97
N PHE A 142 -28.44 19.81 6.36
CA PHE A 142 -27.09 20.29 6.62
C PHE A 142 -26.71 21.55 5.84
N LEU A 143 -27.25 21.72 4.61
CA LEU A 143 -27.12 22.97 3.86
C LEU A 143 -27.74 24.14 4.65
N SER A 144 -28.86 23.87 5.32
CA SER A 144 -29.61 24.84 6.14
C SER A 144 -29.14 24.91 7.60
N SER A 145 -28.23 24.05 8.02
CA SER A 145 -27.76 23.99 9.41
C SER A 145 -26.91 25.21 9.75
N PRO A 146 -27.08 25.86 10.92
CA PRO A 146 -26.19 26.93 11.37
C PRO A 146 -24.72 26.50 11.49
N LEU A 147 -24.46 25.20 11.66
CA LEU A 147 -23.10 24.66 11.84
C LEU A 147 -22.38 24.38 10.51
N GLN A 148 -23.13 24.24 9.41
CA GLN A 148 -22.63 23.96 8.06
C GLN A 148 -21.40 23.02 8.01
N PRO A 149 -21.42 21.83 8.66
CA PRO A 149 -20.20 21.05 8.79
C PRO A 149 -19.84 20.39 7.46
N SER A 150 -18.64 20.67 6.94
CA SER A 150 -18.11 20.03 5.72
C SER A 150 -17.89 18.53 5.86
N LEU A 151 -17.74 18.04 7.11
CA LEU A 151 -17.43 16.64 7.43
C LEU A 151 -18.47 15.63 6.91
N LEU A 152 -19.74 16.06 6.71
CA LEU A 152 -20.76 15.22 6.09
C LEU A 152 -20.27 14.71 4.71
N PHE A 153 -19.71 15.61 3.92
CA PHE A 153 -19.30 15.33 2.55
C PHE A 153 -18.04 14.45 2.50
N ASP A 154 -17.13 14.57 3.47
CA ASP A 154 -15.96 13.69 3.59
C ASP A 154 -16.37 12.22 3.74
N SER A 155 -17.49 11.96 4.40
CA SER A 155 -18.03 10.60 4.57
C SER A 155 -18.86 10.16 3.35
N LEU A 156 -19.73 11.03 2.82
CA LEU A 156 -20.55 10.76 1.63
C LEU A 156 -19.70 10.48 0.38
N LYS A 157 -18.53 11.09 0.27
CA LYS A 157 -17.55 10.87 -0.80
C LYS A 157 -17.22 9.39 -1.04
N PHE A 158 -17.23 8.58 0.02
CA PHE A 158 -16.95 7.14 -0.05
C PHE A 158 -18.22 6.28 -0.21
N ASN A 159 -19.39 6.90 -0.36
CA ASN A 159 -20.65 6.23 -0.63
C ASN A 159 -21.01 6.35 -2.13
N PRO A 160 -20.99 5.23 -2.90
CA PRO A 160 -21.32 5.27 -4.32
C PRO A 160 -22.72 5.83 -4.64
N ALA A 161 -23.70 5.66 -3.74
CA ALA A 161 -25.06 6.17 -3.94
C ALA A 161 -25.16 7.69 -3.75
N ALA A 162 -24.22 8.28 -3.00
CA ALA A 162 -24.26 9.72 -2.69
C ALA A 162 -23.97 10.60 -3.90
N SER A 163 -23.15 10.14 -4.85
CA SER A 163 -22.76 10.93 -6.01
C SER A 163 -23.97 11.38 -6.85
N ASP A 164 -24.85 10.46 -7.20
CA ASP A 164 -26.05 10.77 -8.00
C ASP A 164 -27.11 11.50 -7.16
N ALA A 165 -27.25 11.16 -5.87
CA ALA A 165 -28.16 11.87 -4.96
C ALA A 165 -27.78 13.35 -4.78
N LEU A 166 -26.49 13.66 -4.63
CA LEU A 166 -25.99 15.04 -4.55
C LEU A 166 -26.17 15.80 -5.87
N LEU A 167 -26.05 15.12 -7.01
CA LEU A 167 -26.36 15.75 -8.30
C LEU A 167 -27.86 16.07 -8.43
N SER A 168 -28.72 15.14 -8.00
CA SER A 168 -30.18 15.32 -7.94
C SER A 168 -30.54 16.52 -7.07
N GLU A 169 -29.93 16.62 -5.89
CA GLU A 169 -30.16 17.72 -4.93
C GLU A 169 -29.69 19.07 -5.46
N LEU A 170 -28.53 19.15 -6.12
CA LEU A 170 -28.04 20.38 -6.74
C LEU A 170 -28.97 20.86 -7.87
N ARG A 171 -29.58 19.95 -8.62
CA ARG A 171 -30.58 20.29 -9.64
C ARG A 171 -31.90 20.74 -9.02
N ALA A 172 -32.32 20.11 -7.91
CA ALA A 172 -33.59 20.42 -7.25
C ALA A 172 -33.54 21.72 -6.43
N ARG A 173 -32.41 21.99 -5.77
CA ARG A 173 -32.22 23.09 -4.79
C ARG A 173 -30.97 23.89 -5.08
N THR A 174 -30.84 24.33 -6.33
CA THR A 174 -29.66 25.03 -6.81
C THR A 174 -29.21 26.18 -5.91
N ASP A 175 -30.12 27.07 -5.52
CA ASP A 175 -29.74 28.29 -4.80
C ASP A 175 -29.28 27.98 -3.35
N GLU A 176 -29.86 26.96 -2.71
CA GLU A 176 -29.44 26.48 -1.37
C GLU A 176 -28.03 25.86 -1.43
N VAL A 177 -27.77 24.99 -2.43
CA VAL A 177 -26.48 24.34 -2.59
C VAL A 177 -25.39 25.35 -2.95
N LEU A 178 -25.66 26.28 -3.88
CA LEU A 178 -24.71 27.33 -4.25
C LEU A 178 -24.40 28.26 -3.06
N GLY A 179 -25.40 28.55 -2.22
CA GLY A 179 -25.25 29.38 -1.02
C GLY A 179 -24.50 28.71 0.14
N TYR A 180 -24.22 27.41 0.06
CA TYR A 180 -23.55 26.67 1.13
C TYR A 180 -22.06 27.03 1.24
N ALA A 181 -21.61 27.41 2.44
CA ALA A 181 -20.22 27.81 2.65
C ALA A 181 -19.22 26.69 2.33
N GLY A 182 -19.62 25.42 2.48
CA GLY A 182 -18.83 24.24 2.16
C GLY A 182 -19.02 23.70 0.73
N LEU A 183 -19.43 24.53 -0.24
CA LEU A 183 -19.69 24.10 -1.63
C LEU A 183 -18.55 23.27 -2.25
N SER A 184 -17.28 23.55 -1.91
CA SER A 184 -16.15 22.73 -2.38
C SER A 184 -16.23 21.29 -1.86
N ALA A 185 -16.53 21.08 -0.57
CA ALA A 185 -16.67 19.74 -0.01
C ALA A 185 -17.85 19.01 -0.66
N TYR A 186 -18.96 19.71 -0.94
CA TYR A 186 -20.11 19.19 -1.68
C TYR A 186 -19.70 18.70 -3.07
N LEU A 187 -19.05 19.55 -3.87
CA LEU A 187 -18.64 19.22 -5.23
C LEU A 187 -17.58 18.10 -5.24
N ASP A 188 -16.67 18.05 -4.27
CA ASP A 188 -15.71 16.95 -4.11
C ASP A 188 -16.41 15.62 -3.88
N ALA A 189 -17.37 15.56 -2.94
CA ALA A 189 -18.12 14.34 -2.68
C ALA A 189 -18.97 13.91 -3.88
N MET A 190 -19.64 14.86 -4.55
CA MET A 190 -20.45 14.58 -5.74
C MET A 190 -19.60 14.03 -6.89
N THR A 191 -18.42 14.60 -7.14
CA THR A 191 -17.60 14.31 -8.32
C THR A 191 -16.43 13.35 -8.07
N TYR A 192 -16.24 12.85 -6.84
CA TYR A 192 -15.04 12.11 -6.43
C TYR A 192 -14.62 10.97 -7.37
N ASN A 193 -15.61 10.24 -7.89
CA ASN A 193 -15.40 9.08 -8.77
C ASN A 193 -15.74 9.34 -10.24
N TRP A 194 -15.87 10.61 -10.65
CA TRP A 194 -16.22 10.97 -12.03
C TRP A 194 -14.97 10.98 -12.91
N LYS A 195 -14.79 9.91 -13.69
CA LYS A 195 -13.60 9.69 -14.55
C LYS A 195 -13.96 9.24 -15.96
N SER A 196 -15.08 9.71 -16.50
CA SER A 196 -15.54 9.30 -17.84
C SER A 196 -16.08 10.47 -18.63
N GLN A 197 -15.98 10.38 -19.96
CA GLN A 197 -16.49 11.41 -20.86
C GLN A 197 -17.98 11.70 -20.63
N ARG A 198 -18.78 10.68 -20.31
CA ARG A 198 -20.19 10.84 -19.94
C ARG A 198 -20.36 11.77 -18.74
N ARG A 199 -19.57 11.57 -17.68
CA ARG A 199 -19.64 12.39 -16.45
C ARG A 199 -19.06 13.79 -16.68
N LEU A 200 -18.03 13.92 -17.52
CA LEU A 200 -17.52 15.23 -17.92
C LEU A 200 -18.58 16.05 -18.65
N ASN A 201 -19.25 15.45 -19.65
CA ASN A 201 -20.32 16.11 -20.39
C ASN A 201 -21.49 16.48 -19.46
N GLU A 202 -21.85 15.60 -18.52
CA GLU A 202 -22.88 15.88 -17.53
C GLU A 202 -22.52 17.06 -16.61
N PHE A 203 -21.27 17.13 -16.13
CA PHE A 203 -20.79 18.25 -15.32
C PHE A 203 -20.74 19.55 -16.12
N ALA A 204 -20.21 19.52 -17.34
CA ALA A 204 -20.12 20.70 -18.21
C ALA A 204 -21.50 21.25 -18.58
N ALA A 205 -22.48 20.38 -18.85
CA ALA A 205 -23.85 20.79 -19.11
C ALA A 205 -24.51 21.45 -17.89
N LEU A 206 -24.27 20.90 -16.69
CA LEU A 206 -24.71 21.48 -15.43
C LEU A 206 -24.04 22.83 -15.17
N HIS A 207 -22.72 22.91 -15.33
CA HIS A 207 -21.96 24.13 -15.14
C HIS A 207 -22.45 25.25 -16.07
N ASN A 208 -22.63 24.94 -17.36
CA ASN A 208 -23.15 25.90 -18.33
C ASN A 208 -24.58 26.36 -18.01
N SER A 209 -25.46 25.47 -17.53
CA SER A 209 -26.82 25.85 -17.15
C SER A 209 -26.84 26.77 -15.91
N LEU A 210 -25.85 26.62 -15.02
CA LEU A 210 -25.73 27.41 -13.80
C LEU A 210 -24.94 28.71 -13.97
N LYS A 211 -24.20 28.90 -15.07
CA LYS A 211 -23.26 30.01 -15.28
C LYS A 211 -23.79 31.41 -14.94
N HIS A 212 -25.04 31.69 -15.25
CA HIS A 212 -25.68 32.98 -14.97
C HIS A 212 -26.07 33.19 -13.49
N LYS A 213 -26.05 32.12 -12.68
CA LYS A 213 -26.31 32.14 -11.24
C LYS A 213 -25.03 32.14 -10.39
N LEU A 214 -23.90 31.76 -10.96
CA LEU A 214 -22.64 31.65 -10.22
C LEU A 214 -22.03 33.04 -9.98
N ASN A 215 -21.58 33.30 -8.76
CA ASN A 215 -20.64 34.38 -8.52
C ASN A 215 -19.23 33.97 -8.96
N GLN A 216 -18.29 34.93 -9.00
CA GLN A 216 -16.93 34.68 -9.47
C GLN A 216 -16.23 33.50 -8.75
N LYS A 217 -16.34 33.42 -7.43
CA LYS A 217 -15.69 32.34 -6.65
C LYS A 217 -16.31 30.97 -6.95
N GLN A 218 -17.62 30.92 -7.14
CA GLN A 218 -18.32 29.69 -7.51
C GLN A 218 -17.97 29.25 -8.93
N GLU A 219 -17.91 30.18 -9.88
CA GLU A 219 -17.47 29.91 -11.26
C GLU A 219 -16.05 29.33 -11.27
N GLU A 220 -15.11 29.93 -10.53
CA GLU A 220 -13.74 29.41 -10.39
C GLU A 220 -13.73 27.98 -9.83
N LEU A 221 -14.57 27.71 -8.82
CA LEU A 221 -14.68 26.40 -8.20
C LEU A 221 -15.27 25.35 -9.16
N PHE A 222 -16.34 25.66 -9.90
CA PHE A 222 -16.90 24.75 -10.89
C PHE A 222 -15.88 24.46 -12.01
N ASN A 223 -15.17 25.48 -12.49
CA ASN A 223 -14.07 25.30 -13.45
C ASN A 223 -12.99 24.36 -12.91
N GLN A 224 -12.62 24.46 -11.62
CA GLN A 224 -11.66 23.56 -10.99
C GLN A 224 -12.11 22.08 -11.04
N TYR A 225 -13.37 21.80 -10.67
CA TYR A 225 -13.88 20.41 -10.68
C TYR A 225 -14.10 19.88 -12.10
N GLU A 226 -14.56 20.71 -13.04
CA GLU A 226 -14.66 20.33 -14.45
C GLU A 226 -13.28 19.96 -15.01
N ASN A 227 -12.26 20.78 -14.75
CA ASN A 227 -10.89 20.52 -15.18
C ASN A 227 -10.30 19.27 -14.52
N ARG A 228 -10.64 18.99 -13.26
CA ARG A 228 -10.23 17.74 -12.60
C ARG A 228 -10.83 16.50 -13.27
N ILE A 229 -12.12 16.54 -13.60
CA ILE A 229 -12.80 15.43 -14.31
C ILE A 229 -12.21 15.28 -15.72
N ARG A 230 -12.00 16.39 -16.42
CA ARG A 230 -11.39 16.45 -17.76
C ARG A 230 -9.99 15.83 -17.74
N TYR A 231 -9.11 16.32 -16.87
CA TYR A 231 -7.75 15.80 -16.72
C TYR A 231 -7.74 14.29 -16.46
N SER A 232 -8.58 13.80 -15.53
CA SER A 232 -8.64 12.36 -15.26
C SER A 232 -9.17 11.55 -16.45
N THR A 233 -10.01 12.12 -17.30
CA THR A 233 -10.59 11.46 -18.48
C THR A 233 -9.58 11.44 -19.63
N GLU A 234 -9.02 12.60 -19.97
CA GLU A 234 -8.00 12.76 -21.03
C GLU A 234 -6.75 11.94 -20.72
N TRP A 235 -6.25 12.00 -19.47
CA TRP A 235 -5.12 11.17 -19.05
C TRP A 235 -5.42 9.67 -19.22
N SER A 236 -6.65 9.25 -18.87
CA SER A 236 -7.04 7.85 -19.01
C SER A 236 -7.12 7.45 -20.48
N GLU A 237 -7.68 8.27 -21.35
CA GLU A 237 -7.80 7.98 -22.79
C GLU A 237 -6.43 7.95 -23.48
N GLU A 238 -5.53 8.86 -23.13
CA GLU A 238 -4.18 8.96 -23.69
C GLU A 238 -3.28 7.80 -23.22
N PHE A 239 -3.25 7.52 -21.91
CA PHE A 239 -2.23 6.63 -21.34
C PHE A 239 -2.73 5.22 -21.06
N MET A 240 -4.03 4.99 -20.76
CA MET A 240 -4.49 3.64 -20.39
C MET A 240 -4.30 2.58 -21.48
N PRO A 241 -4.50 2.85 -22.78
CA PRO A 241 -4.23 1.84 -23.81
C PRO A 241 -2.77 1.35 -23.77
N SER A 242 -1.82 2.28 -23.62
CA SER A 242 -0.40 1.97 -23.49
C SER A 242 -0.10 1.24 -22.18
N VAL A 243 -0.67 1.69 -21.05
CA VAL A 243 -0.54 1.01 -19.74
C VAL A 243 -1.09 -0.41 -19.80
N MET A 244 -2.27 -0.62 -20.39
CA MET A 244 -2.88 -1.94 -20.52
C MET A 244 -2.08 -2.84 -21.47
N LYS A 245 -1.60 -2.32 -22.59
CA LYS A 245 -0.72 -3.06 -23.51
C LYS A 245 0.56 -3.49 -22.79
N TRP A 246 1.14 -2.60 -21.99
CA TRP A 246 2.32 -2.86 -21.19
C TRP A 246 2.05 -3.90 -20.08
N MET A 247 0.94 -3.79 -19.34
CA MET A 247 0.53 -4.75 -18.30
C MET A 247 0.17 -6.14 -18.83
N LEU A 248 -0.09 -6.27 -20.14
CA LEU A 248 -0.46 -7.54 -20.78
C LEU A 248 0.65 -8.07 -21.69
N SER A 249 1.84 -7.45 -21.65
CA SER A 249 2.93 -7.75 -22.58
C SER A 249 3.73 -9.00 -22.21
N GLY A 250 3.86 -9.29 -20.91
CA GLY A 250 4.56 -10.48 -20.42
C GLY A 250 3.82 -11.76 -20.77
N ASN A 251 4.52 -12.73 -21.35
CA ASN A 251 3.93 -14.00 -21.81
C ASN A 251 4.42 -15.23 -21.03
N ILE A 252 5.21 -15.03 -19.98
CA ILE A 252 5.70 -16.10 -19.11
C ILE A 252 5.03 -16.06 -17.73
N LYS A 253 4.95 -17.24 -17.11
CA LYS A 253 4.59 -17.41 -15.71
C LYS A 253 5.83 -17.90 -14.94
N PRO A 254 6.56 -17.01 -14.24
CA PRO A 254 7.75 -17.42 -13.50
C PRO A 254 7.36 -18.34 -12.34
N GLN A 255 8.23 -19.30 -12.05
CA GLN A 255 8.12 -20.19 -10.89
C GLN A 255 9.27 -19.95 -9.92
N ARG A 256 10.47 -19.65 -10.44
CA ARG A 256 11.68 -19.42 -9.65
C ARG A 256 12.63 -18.44 -10.35
N TYR A 257 13.28 -17.61 -9.54
CA TYR A 257 14.42 -16.77 -9.91
C TYR A 257 15.63 -17.16 -9.05
N ASP A 258 16.71 -17.61 -9.69
CA ASP A 258 18.03 -17.65 -9.05
C ASP A 258 18.81 -16.41 -9.51
N VAL A 259 19.08 -15.50 -8.58
CA VAL A 259 19.62 -14.16 -8.86
C VAL A 259 20.99 -14.03 -8.22
N GLU A 260 21.98 -13.64 -9.02
CA GLU A 260 23.30 -13.26 -8.55
C GLU A 260 23.58 -11.80 -8.92
N ILE A 261 23.93 -10.98 -7.93
CA ILE A 261 24.26 -9.55 -8.13
C ILE A 261 25.64 -9.26 -7.54
N ARG A 262 26.47 -8.55 -8.31
CA ARG A 262 27.77 -8.05 -7.87
C ARG A 262 27.81 -6.52 -8.03
N PRO A 263 27.44 -5.74 -7.00
CA PRO A 263 27.56 -4.29 -7.05
C PRO A 263 29.02 -3.85 -6.93
N TYR A 264 29.40 -2.88 -7.75
CA TYR A 264 30.71 -2.24 -7.73
C TYR A 264 30.60 -0.88 -7.06
N ILE A 265 30.71 -0.88 -5.73
CA ILE A 265 30.75 0.32 -4.89
C ILE A 265 32.11 0.41 -4.18
N PRO A 266 32.61 1.63 -3.88
CA PRO A 266 33.90 1.79 -3.21
C PRO A 266 33.94 1.07 -1.85
N GLY A 267 34.99 0.28 -1.62
CA GLY A 267 35.19 -0.55 -0.44
C GLY A 267 36.52 -1.30 -0.50
N SER A 268 36.65 -2.42 0.22
CA SER A 268 37.89 -3.23 0.20
C SER A 268 38.13 -4.00 -1.10
N ALA A 269 37.11 -4.19 -1.92
CA ALA A 269 37.19 -5.02 -3.13
C ALA A 269 37.95 -4.31 -4.25
N GLN A 270 38.81 -5.04 -4.95
CA GLN A 270 39.54 -4.52 -6.10
C GLN A 270 38.71 -4.72 -7.38
N TYR A 271 38.56 -3.63 -8.14
CA TYR A 271 37.93 -3.62 -9.46
C TYR A 271 38.38 -2.41 -10.28
N LYS A 272 38.20 -2.46 -11.61
CA LYS A 272 38.57 -1.36 -12.51
C LYS A 272 37.69 -0.13 -12.26
N SER A 273 38.27 1.07 -12.18
CA SER A 273 37.54 2.32 -11.89
C SER A 273 36.33 2.57 -12.79
N GLY A 274 36.37 2.16 -14.07
CA GLY A 274 35.24 2.25 -15.00
C GLY A 274 34.02 1.36 -14.65
N ARG A 275 34.11 0.54 -13.60
CA ARG A 275 32.99 -0.24 -13.06
C ARG A 275 32.29 0.44 -11.90
N ASN A 276 32.83 1.55 -11.39
CA ASN A 276 32.25 2.24 -10.24
C ASN A 276 30.77 2.59 -10.50
N LEU A 277 29.90 2.30 -9.54
CA LEU A 277 28.45 2.52 -9.62
C LEU A 277 27.79 1.76 -10.77
N THR A 278 28.27 0.54 -11.03
CA THR A 278 27.61 -0.45 -11.89
C THR A 278 27.45 -1.76 -11.13
N PHE A 279 26.75 -2.72 -11.72
CA PHE A 279 26.74 -4.08 -11.20
C PHE A 279 26.77 -5.10 -12.33
N ASP A 280 27.31 -6.28 -12.05
CA ASP A 280 27.07 -7.48 -12.87
C ASP A 280 25.88 -8.24 -12.29
N GLY A 281 25.01 -8.71 -13.18
CA GLY A 281 23.85 -9.51 -12.82
C GLY A 281 23.80 -10.79 -13.63
N LYS A 282 23.36 -11.87 -12.98
CA LYS A 282 22.98 -13.11 -13.64
C LYS A 282 21.67 -13.57 -13.04
N VAL A 283 20.66 -13.77 -13.90
CA VAL A 283 19.38 -14.32 -13.48
C VAL A 283 19.10 -15.62 -14.24
N LYS A 284 18.76 -16.68 -13.51
CA LYS A 284 18.16 -17.89 -14.05
C LYS A 284 16.68 -17.88 -13.70
N ILE A 285 15.82 -17.93 -14.71
CA ILE A 285 14.37 -17.91 -14.58
C ILE A 285 13.84 -19.28 -14.98
N ILE A 286 13.16 -19.96 -14.04
CA ILE A 286 12.39 -21.17 -14.34
C ILE A 286 10.94 -20.74 -14.53
N PHE A 287 10.35 -21.04 -15.69
CA PHE A 287 9.02 -20.55 -16.05
C PHE A 287 8.23 -21.53 -16.92
N LYS A 288 6.94 -21.21 -17.08
CA LYS A 288 6.03 -21.82 -18.07
C LYS A 288 5.40 -20.74 -18.93
N VAL A 289 4.87 -21.12 -20.09
CA VAL A 289 4.08 -20.23 -20.96
C VAL A 289 2.58 -20.53 -20.82
N ASN A 290 1.74 -19.50 -20.90
CA ASN A 290 0.28 -19.64 -20.80
C ASN A 290 -0.36 -20.15 -22.10
N SER A 291 0.20 -19.75 -23.23
CA SER A 291 -0.20 -20.15 -24.59
C SER A 291 1.05 -20.44 -25.41
N ALA A 292 0.88 -21.16 -26.53
CA ALA A 292 1.99 -21.45 -27.43
C ALA A 292 2.61 -20.14 -27.94
N SER A 293 3.93 -20.01 -27.90
CA SER A 293 4.63 -18.77 -28.28
C SER A 293 6.03 -19.06 -28.84
N ASP A 294 6.44 -18.26 -29.81
CA ASP A 294 7.74 -18.28 -30.49
C ASP A 294 8.69 -17.19 -29.97
N LYS A 295 8.37 -16.58 -28.83
CA LYS A 295 9.17 -15.54 -28.19
C LYS A 295 8.95 -15.49 -26.71
N ILE A 296 9.90 -14.95 -25.97
CA ILE A 296 9.79 -14.62 -24.54
C ILE A 296 9.72 -13.09 -24.43
N VAL A 297 8.79 -12.58 -23.63
CA VAL A 297 8.68 -11.14 -23.34
C VAL A 297 8.79 -10.95 -21.82
N LEU A 298 9.80 -10.18 -21.41
CA LEU A 298 10.11 -9.83 -20.02
C LEU A 298 10.16 -8.32 -19.85
N ASN A 299 10.11 -7.85 -18.60
CA ASN A 299 10.47 -6.49 -18.28
C ASN A 299 11.98 -6.39 -18.02
N ALA A 300 12.63 -5.41 -18.64
CA ALA A 300 14.02 -5.07 -18.42
C ALA A 300 14.21 -3.58 -18.72
N HIS A 301 14.87 -2.83 -17.85
CA HIS A 301 15.07 -1.39 -18.03
C HIS A 301 16.46 -0.96 -17.56
N ARG A 302 17.17 -0.20 -18.38
CA ARG A 302 18.53 0.29 -18.07
C ARG A 302 19.51 -0.84 -17.71
N LEU A 303 19.38 -1.96 -18.41
CA LEU A 303 20.29 -3.10 -18.36
C LEU A 303 20.97 -3.25 -19.71
N LEU A 304 22.28 -3.49 -19.69
CA LEU A 304 23.07 -3.85 -20.85
C LEU A 304 23.08 -5.37 -20.96
N ILE A 305 22.40 -5.90 -21.98
CA ILE A 305 22.24 -7.33 -22.22
C ILE A 305 22.87 -7.65 -23.58
N ASP A 306 23.89 -8.49 -23.62
CA ASP A 306 24.37 -9.05 -24.88
C ASP A 306 23.45 -10.23 -25.26
N PRO A 307 22.84 -10.25 -26.46
CA PRO A 307 22.04 -11.39 -26.89
C PRO A 307 22.76 -12.74 -26.86
N HIS A 308 24.10 -12.77 -26.91
CA HIS A 308 24.90 -14.00 -26.81
C HIS A 308 25.05 -14.51 -25.37
N ASP A 309 24.75 -13.67 -24.38
CA ASP A 309 24.75 -14.03 -22.96
C ASP A 309 23.38 -14.55 -22.48
N ILE A 310 22.47 -14.82 -23.43
CA ILE A 310 21.13 -15.37 -23.20
C ILE A 310 21.13 -16.84 -23.58
N ILE A 311 20.78 -17.70 -22.62
CA ILE A 311 20.70 -19.15 -22.82
C ILE A 311 19.29 -19.61 -22.47
N LEU A 312 18.59 -20.21 -23.42
CA LEU A 312 17.29 -20.86 -23.21
C LEU A 312 17.46 -22.38 -23.24
N SER A 313 16.84 -23.07 -22.31
CA SER A 313 16.86 -24.54 -22.29
C SER A 313 15.55 -25.14 -21.77
N SER A 314 15.31 -26.40 -22.10
CA SER A 314 14.25 -27.23 -21.53
C SER A 314 14.75 -28.66 -21.41
N ASN A 315 14.45 -29.33 -20.29
CA ASN A 315 14.92 -30.71 -20.00
C ASN A 315 16.43 -30.89 -20.20
N ASN A 316 17.24 -29.90 -19.78
CA ASN A 316 18.71 -29.86 -19.96
C ASN A 316 19.19 -29.84 -21.43
N ALA A 317 18.31 -29.60 -22.39
CA ALA A 317 18.67 -29.36 -23.78
C ALA A 317 18.53 -27.87 -24.11
N GLU A 318 19.55 -27.30 -24.74
CA GLU A 318 19.52 -25.91 -25.18
C GLU A 318 18.53 -25.73 -26.35
N ILE A 319 17.77 -24.65 -26.30
CA ILE A 319 16.85 -24.23 -27.35
C ILE A 319 17.46 -23.00 -28.00
N GLY A 320 17.67 -23.05 -29.31
CA GLY A 320 18.18 -21.91 -30.06
C GLY A 320 17.30 -20.67 -29.90
N ILE A 321 17.93 -19.50 -29.80
CA ILE A 321 17.27 -18.20 -29.88
C ILE A 321 17.75 -17.44 -31.11
N HIS A 322 16.91 -16.56 -31.65
CA HIS A 322 17.32 -15.67 -32.74
C HIS A 322 18.02 -14.45 -32.17
N THR A 323 19.31 -14.59 -31.81
CA THR A 323 20.11 -13.54 -31.15
C THR A 323 20.08 -12.20 -31.88
N SER A 324 20.10 -12.21 -33.22
CA SER A 324 20.02 -10.99 -34.05
C SER A 324 18.68 -10.27 -34.02
N GLN A 325 17.63 -10.91 -33.49
CA GLN A 325 16.28 -10.36 -33.37
C GLN A 325 15.90 -10.04 -31.92
N VAL A 326 16.80 -10.28 -30.95
CA VAL A 326 16.59 -9.86 -29.57
C VAL A 326 16.51 -8.33 -29.54
N SER A 327 15.46 -7.80 -28.90
CA SER A 327 15.22 -6.36 -28.84
C SER A 327 14.90 -5.90 -27.43
N GLN A 328 15.42 -4.72 -27.08
CA GLN A 328 15.09 -4.00 -25.85
C GLN A 328 14.33 -2.72 -26.22
N ASP A 329 13.07 -2.68 -25.85
CA ASP A 329 12.22 -1.48 -25.91
C ASP A 329 12.42 -0.71 -24.60
N TYR A 330 13.22 0.35 -24.65
CA TYR A 330 13.55 1.14 -23.46
C TYR A 330 12.39 2.01 -22.99
N ASP A 331 11.49 2.42 -23.89
CA ASP A 331 10.34 3.27 -23.55
C ASP A 331 9.28 2.48 -22.78
N ASN A 332 9.04 1.24 -23.21
CA ASN A 332 8.11 0.32 -22.54
C ASN A 332 8.81 -0.60 -21.53
N ALA A 333 10.14 -0.53 -21.41
CA ALA A 333 10.94 -1.39 -20.55
C ALA A 333 10.68 -2.90 -20.78
N LEU A 334 10.71 -3.32 -22.05
CA LEU A 334 10.48 -4.70 -22.47
C LEU A 334 11.72 -5.30 -23.16
N LEU A 335 12.01 -6.56 -22.84
CA LEU A 335 12.97 -7.41 -23.53
C LEU A 335 12.20 -8.50 -24.27
N THR A 336 12.36 -8.54 -25.60
CA THR A 336 11.78 -9.59 -26.45
C THR A 336 12.88 -10.51 -26.96
N ILE A 337 12.72 -11.82 -26.74
CA ILE A 337 13.68 -12.86 -27.11
C ILE A 337 12.98 -13.88 -28.01
N PRO A 338 13.11 -13.78 -29.35
CA PRO A 338 12.53 -14.76 -30.26
C PRO A 338 13.22 -16.11 -30.15
N THR A 339 12.45 -17.19 -30.14
CA THR A 339 12.91 -18.57 -29.95
C THR A 339 12.86 -19.32 -31.28
N ALA A 340 13.87 -20.17 -31.55
CA ALA A 340 13.94 -20.97 -32.77
C ALA A 340 12.89 -22.09 -32.80
N GLN A 341 12.36 -22.46 -31.64
CA GLN A 341 11.29 -23.45 -31.48
C GLN A 341 10.11 -22.83 -30.76
N MET A 342 8.91 -23.30 -31.08
CA MET A 342 7.69 -22.86 -30.41
C MET A 342 7.64 -23.44 -28.99
N MET A 343 7.56 -22.56 -27.99
CA MET A 343 7.32 -22.95 -26.62
C MET A 343 5.85 -23.33 -26.44
N LEU A 344 5.60 -24.49 -25.85
CA LEU A 344 4.26 -25.03 -25.59
C LEU A 344 3.88 -24.91 -24.10
N PRO A 345 2.58 -24.68 -23.80
CA PRO A 345 2.06 -24.74 -22.44
C PRO A 345 2.31 -26.11 -21.77
N GLY A 346 2.44 -26.11 -20.46
CA GLY A 346 2.68 -27.32 -19.66
C GLY A 346 4.17 -27.67 -19.48
N THR A 347 5.01 -27.35 -20.47
CA THR A 347 6.47 -27.53 -20.42
C THR A 347 7.14 -26.49 -19.53
N THR A 348 8.18 -26.92 -18.81
CA THR A 348 9.04 -26.03 -18.02
C THR A 348 10.26 -25.63 -18.84
N TYR A 349 10.59 -24.34 -18.82
CA TYR A 349 11.74 -23.76 -19.50
C TYR A 349 12.65 -23.07 -18.48
N GLU A 350 13.93 -23.00 -18.82
CA GLU A 350 14.94 -22.27 -18.06
C GLU A 350 15.61 -21.24 -18.95
N LEU A 351 15.52 -19.96 -18.57
CA LEU A 351 16.18 -18.85 -19.24
C LEU A 351 17.27 -18.30 -18.32
N THR A 352 18.52 -18.30 -18.78
CA THR A 352 19.62 -17.62 -18.10
C THR A 352 19.98 -16.37 -18.88
N VAL A 353 20.05 -15.23 -18.19
CA VAL A 353 20.49 -13.95 -18.77
C VAL A 353 21.63 -13.41 -17.91
N THR A 354 22.77 -13.13 -18.54
CA THR A 354 23.88 -12.38 -17.93
C THR A 354 23.88 -10.96 -18.48
N TYR A 355 24.06 -9.97 -17.60
CA TYR A 355 23.87 -8.58 -17.96
C TYR A 355 24.64 -7.64 -17.01
N LYS A 356 24.69 -6.37 -17.40
CA LYS A 356 25.25 -5.29 -16.58
C LYS A 356 24.16 -4.27 -16.30
N GLY A 357 24.17 -3.69 -15.11
CA GLY A 357 23.28 -2.59 -14.76
C GLY A 357 24.03 -1.42 -14.13
N PHE A 358 23.26 -0.39 -13.80
CA PHE A 358 23.76 0.86 -13.25
C PHE A 358 23.22 1.06 -11.84
N ILE A 359 24.06 1.63 -10.97
CA ILE A 359 23.70 2.05 -9.62
C ILE A 359 23.51 3.57 -9.70
N PHE A 360 22.29 4.05 -9.47
CA PHE A 360 21.99 5.48 -9.57
C PHE A 360 22.37 6.22 -8.29
N ASP A 361 22.86 7.45 -8.44
CA ASP A 361 23.18 8.31 -7.30
C ASP A 361 21.91 8.90 -6.68
N GLY A 362 21.84 8.84 -5.36
CA GLY A 362 20.74 9.33 -4.55
C GLY A 362 19.45 8.49 -4.66
N PRO A 363 18.72 8.29 -3.55
CA PRO A 363 17.52 7.47 -3.57
C PRO A 363 16.29 8.16 -4.20
N HIS A 364 16.39 9.34 -4.80
CA HIS A 364 15.26 10.23 -5.16
C HIS A 364 14.16 9.64 -6.08
N ARG A 365 14.37 8.48 -6.70
CA ARG A 365 13.40 7.83 -7.61
C ARG A 365 13.20 6.33 -7.35
N GLY A 366 13.73 5.78 -6.26
CA GLY A 366 13.83 4.33 -6.07
C GLY A 366 14.73 3.65 -7.13
N GLY A 367 14.66 2.33 -7.23
CA GLY A 367 15.42 1.47 -8.12
C GLY A 367 16.66 0.86 -7.44
N VAL A 368 17.69 0.63 -8.25
CA VAL A 368 19.02 0.23 -7.78
C VAL A 368 19.84 1.49 -7.50
N VAL A 369 20.11 1.79 -6.24
CA VAL A 369 20.64 3.09 -5.81
C VAL A 369 21.85 2.98 -4.91
N SER A 370 22.65 4.03 -4.92
CA SER A 370 23.72 4.26 -3.94
C SER A 370 23.26 5.23 -2.87
N ASN A 371 23.84 5.07 -1.69
CA ASN A 371 23.62 5.87 -0.50
C ASN A 371 24.95 6.07 0.22
N HIS A 372 25.06 7.14 0.98
CA HIS A 372 26.33 7.58 1.53
C HIS A 372 26.17 8.05 2.97
N ASN A 373 27.10 7.65 3.83
CA ASN A 373 27.31 8.32 5.12
C ASN A 373 28.63 9.11 5.06
N TYR A 374 28.67 10.26 5.73
CA TYR A 374 29.86 11.13 5.77
C TYR A 374 30.61 11.05 7.10
N TYR A 375 30.04 10.35 8.09
CA TYR A 375 30.42 10.52 9.49
C TYR A 375 31.39 9.44 10.02
N GLU A 376 31.51 8.28 9.36
CA GLU A 376 32.16 7.10 9.98
C GLU A 376 33.66 6.94 9.74
N TYR A 377 34.25 7.55 8.71
CA TYR A 377 35.59 7.14 8.25
C TYR A 377 36.62 8.26 8.29
N ASN A 378 36.80 8.95 9.43
CA ASN A 378 37.72 10.09 9.55
C ASN A 378 37.45 11.16 8.45
N GLY A 379 36.17 11.43 8.18
CA GLY A 379 35.74 12.33 7.10
C GLY A 379 35.68 11.70 5.71
N LYS A 380 35.88 10.38 5.57
CA LYS A 380 35.63 9.67 4.29
C LYS A 380 34.18 9.19 4.20
N GLN A 381 33.73 9.09 2.94
CA GLN A 381 32.38 8.67 2.57
C GLN A 381 32.24 7.14 2.64
N GLY A 382 31.35 6.63 3.48
CA GLY A 382 30.95 5.23 3.49
C GLY A 382 29.87 4.97 2.45
N TRP A 383 30.08 3.97 1.60
CA TRP A 383 29.18 3.67 0.47
C TRP A 383 28.23 2.54 0.83
N ILE A 384 26.98 2.71 0.42
CA ILE A 384 25.91 1.73 0.58
C ILE A 384 25.27 1.50 -0.79
N PHE A 385 25.08 0.24 -1.14
CA PHE A 385 24.22 -0.18 -2.25
C PHE A 385 22.89 -0.65 -1.68
N SER A 386 21.77 -0.19 -2.24
CA SER A 386 20.44 -0.63 -1.81
C SER A 386 19.45 -0.69 -2.97
N THR A 387 18.38 -1.47 -2.78
CA THR A 387 17.24 -1.52 -3.72
C THR A 387 15.98 -0.94 -3.09
N ASP A 388 15.12 -0.34 -3.92
CA ASP A 388 13.80 0.16 -3.53
C ASP A 388 12.86 0.10 -4.74
N PHE A 389 11.85 -0.76 -4.72
CA PHE A 389 10.95 -0.93 -5.86
C PHE A 389 9.49 -0.55 -5.55
N GLU A 390 9.24 0.30 -4.54
CA GLU A 390 7.88 0.65 -4.12
C GLU A 390 7.14 1.58 -5.11
N ASN A 391 7.88 2.51 -5.73
CA ASN A 391 7.31 3.58 -6.56
C ASN A 391 6.76 3.13 -7.92
N GLY A 392 6.80 1.84 -8.22
CA GLY A 392 6.40 1.26 -9.49
C GLY A 392 7.25 0.05 -9.82
N PRO A 393 7.06 -0.55 -10.99
CA PRO A 393 7.81 -1.73 -11.41
C PRO A 393 9.30 -1.39 -11.57
N GLY A 394 10.05 -1.58 -10.49
CA GLY A 394 11.45 -1.19 -10.37
C GLY A 394 12.42 -2.37 -10.43
N ALA A 395 11.96 -3.59 -10.15
CA ALA A 395 12.83 -4.77 -10.13
C ALA A 395 13.44 -5.05 -11.52
N ARG A 396 12.77 -4.62 -12.60
CA ARG A 396 13.29 -4.59 -13.97
C ARG A 396 14.59 -3.81 -14.17
N THR A 397 14.94 -2.92 -13.24
CA THR A 397 16.22 -2.18 -13.22
C THR A 397 17.34 -2.94 -12.51
N LEU A 398 16.98 -3.97 -11.73
CA LEU A 398 17.91 -4.89 -11.10
C LEU A 398 18.12 -6.14 -11.95
N MET A 399 17.05 -6.71 -12.53
CA MET A 399 17.11 -7.94 -13.32
C MET A 399 16.00 -8.00 -14.38
N PRO A 400 16.21 -8.69 -15.52
CA PRO A 400 15.11 -9.05 -16.41
C PRO A 400 14.13 -9.98 -15.67
N CYS A 401 12.84 -9.62 -15.61
CA CYS A 401 11.83 -10.41 -14.90
C CYS A 401 10.40 -10.10 -15.38
N ALA A 402 9.43 -10.92 -14.96
CA ALA A 402 8.01 -10.56 -15.06
C ALA A 402 7.67 -9.62 -13.90
N ASP A 403 7.80 -8.31 -14.11
CA ASP A 403 7.81 -7.28 -13.07
C ASP A 403 6.42 -6.70 -12.82
N GLU A 404 5.48 -7.59 -12.49
CA GLU A 404 4.12 -7.25 -12.04
C GLU A 404 3.77 -8.04 -10.77
N PRO A 405 3.05 -7.42 -9.80
CA PRO A 405 2.81 -8.04 -8.50
C PRO A 405 2.12 -9.42 -8.55
N ALA A 406 1.32 -9.69 -9.58
CA ALA A 406 0.61 -10.95 -9.75
C ALA A 406 1.53 -12.14 -10.08
N TYR A 407 2.72 -11.91 -10.63
CA TYR A 407 3.67 -12.96 -11.02
C TYR A 407 4.60 -13.34 -9.85
N LYS A 408 4.03 -13.88 -8.77
CA LYS A 408 4.80 -14.37 -7.61
C LYS A 408 5.67 -15.58 -7.99
N ALA A 409 6.91 -15.58 -7.52
CA ALA A 409 7.87 -16.68 -7.72
C ALA A 409 8.79 -16.86 -6.51
N VAL A 410 9.41 -18.03 -6.40
CA VAL A 410 10.47 -18.29 -5.41
C VAL A 410 11.74 -17.54 -5.84
N VAL A 411 12.43 -16.88 -4.91
CA VAL A 411 13.68 -16.17 -5.19
C VAL A 411 14.81 -16.75 -4.34
N GLN A 412 15.93 -17.11 -4.97
CA GLN A 412 17.19 -17.41 -4.30
C GLN A 412 18.21 -16.34 -4.68
N MET A 413 18.69 -15.59 -3.68
CA MET A 413 19.61 -14.47 -3.88
C MET A 413 21.05 -14.85 -3.51
N THR A 414 22.01 -14.44 -4.32
CA THR A 414 23.44 -14.45 -4.01
C THR A 414 24.00 -13.06 -4.29
N VAL A 415 24.68 -12.47 -3.31
CA VAL A 415 25.28 -11.14 -3.44
C VAL A 415 26.79 -11.24 -3.29
N ARG A 416 27.53 -10.84 -4.32
CA ARG A 416 28.99 -10.71 -4.27
C ARG A 416 29.37 -9.28 -3.91
N HIS A 417 29.91 -9.05 -2.74
CA HIS A 417 30.16 -7.72 -2.17
C HIS A 417 31.61 -7.56 -1.69
N PRO A 418 32.08 -6.34 -1.40
CA PRO A 418 33.35 -6.13 -0.70
C PRO A 418 33.40 -6.87 0.64
N ALA A 419 34.52 -7.52 0.93
CA ALA A 419 34.67 -8.42 2.08
C ALA A 419 34.60 -7.71 3.45
N ASP A 420 34.81 -6.40 3.47
CA ASP A 420 34.68 -5.53 4.65
C ASP A 420 33.24 -5.05 4.91
N MET A 421 32.31 -5.34 3.99
CA MET A 421 30.90 -4.97 4.10
C MET A 421 30.03 -6.18 4.41
N LYS A 422 28.81 -5.94 4.92
CA LYS A 422 27.76 -6.95 5.04
C LYS A 422 26.81 -6.86 3.87
N ALA A 423 26.38 -7.99 3.34
CA ALA A 423 25.20 -8.08 2.46
C ALA A 423 23.98 -8.54 3.26
N LEU A 424 22.88 -7.83 3.09
CA LEU A 424 21.56 -8.13 3.64
C LEU A 424 20.60 -8.34 2.48
N SER A 425 19.67 -9.30 2.64
CA SER A 425 18.59 -9.55 1.67
C SER A 425 17.36 -10.11 2.41
N ASN A 426 16.32 -10.49 1.66
CA ASN A 426 15.02 -10.90 2.17
C ASN A 426 15.08 -12.08 3.16
N MET A 427 15.91 -13.08 2.88
CA MET A 427 15.92 -14.36 3.60
C MET A 427 17.15 -14.50 4.52
N MET A 428 17.19 -15.57 5.31
CA MET A 428 18.35 -15.88 6.17
C MET A 428 19.63 -16.05 5.34
N ASN A 429 20.74 -15.50 5.84
CA ASN A 429 22.08 -15.75 5.32
C ASN A 429 22.45 -17.24 5.56
N LEU A 430 22.83 -17.95 4.51
CA LEU A 430 23.29 -19.36 4.55
C LEU A 430 24.81 -19.51 4.70
N GLY A 431 25.54 -18.39 4.63
CA GLY A 431 26.99 -18.32 4.75
C GLY A 431 27.58 -17.27 3.80
N THR A 432 28.73 -16.75 4.22
CA THR A 432 29.56 -15.83 3.43
C THR A 432 30.90 -16.50 3.16
N VAL A 433 31.29 -16.57 1.89
CA VAL A 433 32.58 -17.13 1.45
C VAL A 433 33.47 -15.97 0.99
N ILE A 434 34.65 -15.84 1.59
CA ILE A 434 35.65 -14.87 1.13
C ILE A 434 36.24 -15.35 -0.20
N GLU A 435 36.26 -14.47 -1.18
CA GLU A 435 36.81 -14.69 -2.52
C GLU A 435 38.14 -13.93 -2.68
N LYS A 436 38.77 -14.05 -3.85
CA LYS A 436 40.00 -13.32 -4.17
C LYS A 436 39.71 -11.82 -4.31
N ASP A 437 40.78 -11.01 -4.30
CA ASP A 437 40.74 -9.59 -4.64
C ASP A 437 39.82 -8.74 -3.73
N GLY A 438 39.67 -9.14 -2.47
CA GLY A 438 38.87 -8.41 -1.47
C GLY A 438 37.35 -8.58 -1.63
N TRP A 439 36.90 -9.59 -2.37
CA TRP A 439 35.48 -9.91 -2.53
C TRP A 439 35.00 -10.95 -1.51
N ALA A 440 33.69 -10.99 -1.29
CA ALA A 440 32.99 -12.03 -0.57
C ALA A 440 31.65 -12.33 -1.25
N ALA A 441 31.21 -13.58 -1.20
CA ALA A 441 29.91 -14.01 -1.72
C ALA A 441 29.02 -14.48 -0.57
N THR A 442 27.88 -13.82 -0.39
CA THR A 442 26.86 -14.18 0.60
C THR A 442 25.66 -14.80 -0.12
N LYS A 443 25.30 -16.03 0.25
CA LYS A 443 24.13 -16.74 -0.29
C LYS A 443 22.98 -16.70 0.72
N PHE A 444 21.78 -16.42 0.24
CA PHE A 444 20.57 -16.37 1.06
C PHE A 444 19.67 -17.59 0.80
N ALA A 445 18.86 -17.95 1.79
CA ALA A 445 17.86 -18.99 1.65
C ALA A 445 16.80 -18.64 0.61
N GLU A 446 16.05 -19.65 0.15
CA GLU A 446 14.98 -19.46 -0.82
C GLU A 446 13.77 -18.80 -0.15
N SER A 447 13.15 -17.85 -0.84
CA SER A 447 11.93 -17.21 -0.37
C SER A 447 10.70 -18.11 -0.60
N PRO A 448 9.61 -17.92 0.16
CA PRO A 448 8.28 -18.27 -0.35
C PRO A 448 7.97 -17.51 -1.65
N PRO A 449 6.95 -17.92 -2.43
CA PRO A 449 6.54 -17.18 -3.61
C PRO A 449 6.20 -15.73 -3.28
N MET A 450 6.93 -14.79 -3.89
CA MET A 450 6.78 -13.36 -3.64
C MET A 450 6.81 -12.55 -4.93
N SER A 451 6.24 -11.36 -4.90
CA SER A 451 6.28 -10.41 -6.00
C SER A 451 7.68 -9.78 -6.14
N THR A 452 8.10 -9.47 -7.36
CA THR A 452 9.45 -8.95 -7.66
C THR A 452 9.77 -7.63 -6.97
N TYR A 453 8.76 -6.76 -6.76
CA TYR A 453 8.94 -5.47 -6.08
C TYR A 453 9.38 -5.60 -4.60
N LEU A 454 9.21 -6.78 -4.00
CA LEU A 454 9.62 -7.05 -2.62
C LEU A 454 11.08 -7.49 -2.49
N ILE A 455 11.82 -7.63 -3.60
CA ILE A 455 13.24 -7.99 -3.56
C ILE A 455 14.04 -6.86 -2.93
N GLY A 456 14.65 -7.16 -1.78
CA GLY A 456 15.49 -6.25 -1.02
C GLY A 456 16.94 -6.71 -1.05
N ILE A 457 17.86 -5.82 -1.40
CA ILE A 457 19.30 -6.00 -1.22
C ILE A 457 19.84 -4.74 -0.56
N CYS A 458 20.69 -4.90 0.45
CA CYS A 458 21.43 -3.80 1.04
C CYS A 458 22.86 -4.23 1.36
N VAL A 459 23.86 -3.50 0.88
CA VAL A 459 25.29 -3.79 1.08
C VAL A 459 25.97 -2.56 1.62
N GLY A 460 26.68 -2.70 2.75
CA GLY A 460 27.40 -1.60 3.38
C GLY A 460 28.03 -2.01 4.71
N HIS A 461 28.64 -1.05 5.40
CA HIS A 461 29.25 -1.24 6.71
C HIS A 461 28.23 -1.10 7.83
N PHE A 462 27.54 -2.21 8.13
CA PHE A 462 26.45 -2.21 9.09
C PHE A 462 26.81 -2.88 10.43
N ALA A 463 26.33 -2.27 11.51
CA ALA A 463 26.23 -2.86 12.83
C ALA A 463 24.74 -3.06 13.20
N SER A 464 24.45 -3.91 14.17
CA SER A 464 23.08 -4.28 14.50
C SER A 464 22.84 -4.62 15.95
N LEU A 465 21.60 -4.41 16.38
CA LEU A 465 21.00 -4.99 17.57
C LEU A 465 20.04 -6.11 17.13
N SER A 466 20.00 -7.22 17.87
CA SER A 466 19.10 -8.34 17.53
C SER A 466 18.41 -8.91 18.77
N THR A 467 17.21 -9.41 18.58
CA THR A 467 16.45 -10.16 19.59
C THR A 467 15.65 -11.28 18.94
N ILE A 468 15.12 -12.20 19.73
CA ILE A 468 14.20 -13.24 19.27
C ILE A 468 12.81 -12.86 19.80
N SER A 469 11.83 -12.77 18.90
CA SER A 469 10.43 -12.52 19.29
C SER A 469 9.89 -13.67 20.15
N LYS A 470 8.79 -13.46 20.87
CA LYS A 470 8.17 -14.55 21.66
C LYS A 470 7.70 -15.70 20.78
N THR A 471 7.37 -15.43 19.52
CA THR A 471 7.01 -16.43 18.51
C THR A 471 8.20 -17.07 17.81
N GLY A 472 9.45 -16.76 18.20
CA GLY A 472 10.66 -17.43 17.72
C GLY A 472 11.28 -16.85 16.44
N VAL A 473 10.89 -15.64 16.04
CA VAL A 473 11.42 -14.96 14.85
C VAL A 473 12.66 -14.14 15.24
N LEU A 474 13.74 -14.26 14.47
CA LEU A 474 14.92 -13.42 14.64
C LEU A 474 14.63 -12.00 14.13
N ALA A 475 14.57 -11.03 15.03
CA ALA A 475 14.42 -9.61 14.73
C ALA A 475 15.79 -8.94 14.81
N SER A 476 16.22 -8.24 13.76
CA SER A 476 17.49 -7.49 13.78
C SER A 476 17.32 -6.08 13.22
N ALA A 477 17.83 -5.10 13.96
CA ALA A 477 17.85 -3.70 13.57
C ALA A 477 19.27 -3.29 13.20
N TYR A 478 19.48 -2.92 11.94
CA TYR A 478 20.75 -2.50 11.38
C TYR A 478 20.77 -0.99 11.17
N SER A 479 21.94 -0.40 11.37
CA SER A 479 22.29 0.90 10.82
C SER A 479 23.78 0.90 10.52
N TRP A 480 24.29 2.03 10.04
CA TRP A 480 25.73 2.19 9.90
C TRP A 480 26.39 2.12 11.29
N THR A 481 27.59 1.53 11.32
CA THR A 481 28.45 1.37 12.51
C THR A 481 28.51 2.60 13.43
N GLY A 482 27.99 2.46 14.64
CA GLY A 482 27.92 3.49 15.67
C GLY A 482 26.53 4.11 15.83
N MET A 483 25.60 3.89 14.90
CA MET A 483 24.21 4.34 15.00
C MET A 483 23.23 3.26 15.44
N GLU A 484 23.63 1.99 15.46
CA GLU A 484 22.80 0.86 15.90
C GLU A 484 22.28 1.04 17.33
N LYS A 485 23.02 1.79 18.18
CA LYS A 485 22.60 2.13 19.55
C LYS A 485 21.29 2.92 19.63
N TYR A 486 20.87 3.59 18.56
CA TYR A 486 19.61 4.34 18.51
C TYR A 486 18.43 3.51 17.98
N LEU A 487 18.61 2.20 17.81
CA LEU A 487 17.60 1.31 17.23
C LEU A 487 16.86 0.45 18.26
N GLU A 488 17.20 0.55 19.55
CA GLU A 488 16.63 -0.31 20.59
C GLU A 488 15.10 -0.23 20.64
N TYR A 489 14.54 0.99 20.65
CA TYR A 489 13.09 1.19 20.63
C TYR A 489 12.44 0.53 19.42
N SER A 490 13.00 0.74 18.23
CA SER A 490 12.47 0.16 16.99
C SER A 490 12.58 -1.36 16.96
N LEU A 491 13.67 -1.93 17.47
CA LEU A 491 13.84 -3.38 17.63
C LEU A 491 12.74 -3.97 18.52
N MET A 492 12.44 -3.31 19.64
CA MET A 492 11.37 -3.73 20.56
C MET A 492 9.98 -3.62 19.91
N VAL A 493 9.70 -2.53 19.22
CA VAL A 493 8.44 -2.34 18.49
C VAL A 493 8.28 -3.41 17.40
N MET A 494 9.34 -3.67 16.63
CA MET A 494 9.34 -4.69 15.57
C MET A 494 9.07 -6.09 16.14
N ALA A 495 9.78 -6.49 17.19
CA ALA A 495 9.57 -7.79 17.85
C ALA A 495 8.14 -7.91 18.43
N GLY A 496 7.66 -6.85 19.09
CA GLY A 496 6.31 -6.78 19.61
C GLY A 496 5.23 -6.84 18.53
N ALA A 497 5.45 -6.18 17.38
CA ALA A 497 4.54 -6.20 16.25
C ALA A 497 4.51 -7.58 15.56
N ILE A 498 5.64 -8.29 15.46
CA ILE A 498 5.68 -9.68 15.00
C ILE A 498 4.82 -10.58 15.91
N ASP A 499 5.00 -10.47 17.23
CA ASP A 499 4.25 -11.27 18.21
C ASP A 499 2.76 -10.94 18.19
N PHE A 500 2.45 -9.63 18.13
CA PHE A 500 1.09 -9.12 18.06
C PHE A 500 0.38 -9.64 16.81
N THR A 501 0.97 -9.44 15.62
CA THR A 501 0.36 -9.88 14.36
C THR A 501 0.17 -11.39 14.32
N SER A 502 1.14 -12.16 14.83
CA SER A 502 1.04 -13.61 14.89
C SER A 502 -0.12 -14.08 15.76
N THR A 503 -0.27 -13.47 16.95
CA THR A 503 -1.35 -13.78 17.89
C THR A 503 -2.71 -13.30 17.36
N TYR A 504 -2.73 -12.09 16.82
CA TYR A 504 -3.94 -11.41 16.38
C TYR A 504 -4.58 -12.09 15.16
N PHE A 505 -3.77 -12.46 14.16
CA PHE A 505 -4.24 -13.14 12.97
C PHE A 505 -4.34 -14.66 13.13
N ASP A 506 -3.96 -15.21 14.30
CA ASP A 506 -3.79 -16.65 14.53
C ASP A 506 -2.99 -17.32 13.40
N TYR A 507 -1.93 -16.62 12.98
CA TYR A 507 -1.12 -16.98 11.82
C TYR A 507 0.36 -16.71 12.12
N PRO A 508 1.22 -17.74 12.24
CA PRO A 508 2.63 -17.54 12.50
C PRO A 508 3.28 -16.63 11.46
N TYR A 509 4.17 -15.75 11.90
CA TYR A 509 4.95 -14.92 11.00
C TYR A 509 5.66 -15.79 9.94
N PRO A 510 5.55 -15.43 8.64
CA PRO A 510 5.83 -16.37 7.54
C PRO A 510 7.31 -16.67 7.30
N LEU A 511 8.22 -15.85 7.84
CA LEU A 511 9.68 -16.00 7.65
C LEU A 511 10.37 -16.28 8.98
N LYS A 512 11.61 -16.80 8.93
CA LYS A 512 12.39 -17.07 10.16
C LYS A 512 13.05 -15.82 10.75
N LYS A 513 13.06 -14.71 10.00
CA LYS A 513 13.68 -13.45 10.41
C LYS A 513 12.95 -12.24 9.84
N LEU A 514 13.14 -11.10 10.49
CA LEU A 514 12.83 -9.76 9.99
C LEU A 514 13.99 -8.84 10.32
N ASP A 515 14.61 -8.29 9.29
CA ASP A 515 15.61 -7.25 9.43
C ASP A 515 15.00 -5.90 9.11
N MET A 516 15.43 -4.85 9.81
CA MET A 516 15.20 -3.46 9.41
C MET A 516 16.54 -2.74 9.27
N VAL A 517 16.67 -1.83 8.31
CA VAL A 517 17.89 -1.06 8.06
C VAL A 517 17.56 0.43 8.05
N ALA A 518 18.04 1.14 9.07
CA ALA A 518 17.98 2.60 9.16
C ALA A 518 19.10 3.21 8.30
N LEU A 519 18.72 3.76 7.15
CA LEU A 519 19.62 4.29 6.12
C LEU A 519 19.81 5.81 6.23
N PRO A 520 20.99 6.36 5.88
CA PRO A 520 21.25 7.81 5.93
C PRO A 520 20.34 8.61 4.99
N GLN A 521 20.05 8.05 3.82
CA GLN A 521 19.16 8.62 2.80
C GLN A 521 18.13 7.56 2.36
N HIS A 522 16.92 7.97 1.95
CA HIS A 522 15.90 7.07 1.42
C HIS A 522 14.91 7.82 0.49
N ALA A 523 14.17 7.10 -0.37
CA ALA A 523 13.58 7.61 -1.61
C ALA A 523 12.35 8.53 -1.50
N ASN A 524 11.98 8.99 -0.30
CA ASN A 524 10.84 9.86 0.04
C ASN A 524 9.56 9.20 0.59
N ARG A 525 9.50 7.87 0.82
CA ARG A 525 8.29 7.21 1.39
C ARG A 525 8.38 6.79 2.85
N GLY A 526 9.54 7.03 3.45
CA GLY A 526 9.79 6.84 4.87
C GLY A 526 10.42 5.48 5.16
N ALA A 527 9.74 4.40 4.79
CA ALA A 527 10.28 3.04 4.78
C ALA A 527 9.60 2.22 3.68
N MET A 528 10.20 1.08 3.33
CA MET A 528 9.72 0.15 2.31
C MET A 528 9.73 -1.28 2.85
N GLU A 529 8.61 -1.99 2.67
CA GLU A 529 8.32 -3.30 3.21
C GLU A 529 8.98 -4.50 2.48
N ASN A 530 10.20 -4.38 1.95
CA ASN A 530 10.84 -5.50 1.25
C ASN A 530 10.80 -6.75 2.15
N TRP A 531 10.31 -7.88 1.63
CA TRP A 531 9.81 -8.94 2.51
C TRP A 531 10.94 -9.59 3.32
N GLY A 532 10.95 -9.37 4.64
CA GLY A 532 12.04 -9.80 5.53
C GLY A 532 13.23 -8.83 5.64
N LEU A 533 13.22 -7.69 4.94
CA LEU A 533 14.24 -6.63 4.98
C LEU A 533 13.61 -5.23 4.80
N ILE A 534 13.14 -4.64 5.89
CA ILE A 534 12.61 -3.27 5.88
C ILE A 534 13.76 -2.30 5.63
N LEU A 535 13.64 -1.42 4.64
CA LEU A 535 14.63 -0.38 4.35
C LEU A 535 13.96 0.98 4.53
N GLY A 536 14.54 1.88 5.32
CA GLY A 536 13.92 3.18 5.53
C GLY A 536 14.87 4.26 6.02
N HIS A 537 14.37 5.49 6.03
CA HIS A 537 15.12 6.63 6.49
C HIS A 537 15.38 6.53 8.00
N TYR A 538 16.60 6.80 8.44
CA TYR A 538 16.97 6.67 9.85
C TYR A 538 16.06 7.49 10.78
N GLU A 539 15.63 8.67 10.36
CA GLU A 539 14.68 9.51 11.11
C GLU A 539 13.33 8.84 11.42
N LEU A 540 12.95 7.77 10.74
CA LEU A 540 11.69 7.06 10.98
C LEU A 540 11.90 5.68 11.59
N LEU A 541 13.16 5.24 11.71
CA LEU A 541 13.53 3.93 12.21
C LEU A 541 14.48 3.99 13.42
N SER A 542 14.90 5.17 13.85
CA SER A 542 15.77 5.37 15.02
C SER A 542 15.20 6.41 15.96
N ALA A 543 15.52 6.26 17.24
CA ALA A 543 15.14 7.18 18.30
C ALA A 543 16.30 7.31 19.29
N ASP A 544 16.72 8.55 19.55
CA ASP A 544 17.69 8.83 20.61
C ASP A 544 16.95 9.01 21.95
N PRO A 545 17.13 8.10 22.92
CA PRO A 545 16.39 8.16 24.18
C PRO A 545 16.67 9.44 25.01
N GLU A 546 17.77 10.15 24.77
CA GLU A 546 18.09 11.39 25.50
C GLU A 546 17.34 12.62 24.98
N TYR A 547 16.95 12.63 23.69
CA TYR A 547 16.43 13.83 23.01
C TYR A 547 15.07 13.62 22.32
N VAL A 548 14.59 12.38 22.18
CA VAL A 548 13.37 12.09 21.41
C VAL A 548 12.12 12.65 22.08
N ASP A 549 11.32 13.40 21.32
CA ASP A 549 9.99 13.83 21.77
C ASP A 549 8.90 12.76 21.50
N ILE A 550 7.73 12.92 22.14
CA ILE A 550 6.64 11.96 22.02
C ILE A 550 6.09 11.83 20.61
N VAL A 551 6.14 12.90 19.81
CA VAL A 551 5.64 12.90 18.43
C VAL A 551 6.55 12.06 17.54
N LYS A 552 7.86 12.23 17.68
CA LYS A 552 8.88 11.45 16.99
C LYS A 552 8.83 9.98 17.41
N LEU A 553 8.75 9.70 18.72
CA LEU A 553 8.66 8.34 19.23
C LEU A 553 7.40 7.61 18.73
N SER A 554 6.25 8.32 18.70
CA SER A 554 5.01 7.81 18.12
C SER A 554 5.15 7.57 16.62
N LYS A 555 5.85 8.43 15.88
CA LYS A 555 6.06 8.29 14.44
C LYS A 555 6.94 7.07 14.13
N VAL A 556 8.06 6.91 14.83
CA VAL A 556 8.94 5.74 14.70
C VAL A 556 8.16 4.46 15.03
N GLY A 557 7.44 4.45 16.15
CA GLY A 557 6.64 3.29 16.55
C GLY A 557 5.57 2.93 15.50
N ASN A 558 4.89 3.93 14.95
CA ASN A 558 3.89 3.73 13.91
C ASN A 558 4.48 3.19 12.61
N VAL A 559 5.58 3.77 12.12
CA VAL A 559 6.25 3.32 10.87
C VAL A 559 6.76 1.90 11.03
N VAL A 560 7.52 1.61 12.10
CA VAL A 560 8.05 0.24 12.32
C VAL A 560 6.91 -0.79 12.41
N ALA A 561 5.82 -0.46 13.10
CA ALA A 561 4.66 -1.34 13.17
C ALA A 561 3.97 -1.50 11.81
N HIS A 562 3.82 -0.41 11.05
CA HIS A 562 3.24 -0.40 9.70
C HIS A 562 4.00 -1.35 8.77
N GLU A 563 5.31 -1.18 8.65
CA GLU A 563 6.17 -2.02 7.81
C GLU A 563 6.16 -3.49 8.26
N THR A 564 6.11 -3.73 9.57
CA THR A 564 6.04 -5.10 10.11
C THR A 564 4.72 -5.78 9.73
N VAL A 565 3.60 -5.06 9.77
CA VAL A 565 2.28 -5.57 9.37
C VAL A 565 2.22 -5.90 7.87
N HIS A 566 2.91 -5.12 7.02
CA HIS A 566 3.01 -5.42 5.59
C HIS A 566 3.57 -6.83 5.31
N MET A 567 4.50 -7.32 6.14
CA MET A 567 5.09 -8.67 6.00
C MET A 567 4.05 -9.79 6.04
N VAL A 568 2.97 -9.63 6.80
CA VAL A 568 1.87 -10.59 6.89
C VAL A 568 0.87 -10.41 5.75
N ASN A 569 0.61 -9.16 5.37
CA ASN A 569 -0.30 -8.84 4.26
C ASN A 569 0.25 -9.30 2.89
N ASN A 570 1.57 -9.27 2.69
CA ASN A 570 2.22 -9.69 1.44
C ASN A 570 2.02 -11.19 1.13
N VAL A 571 1.69 -12.02 2.12
CA VAL A 571 1.31 -13.43 1.93
C VAL A 571 -0.06 -13.56 1.26
N ASN A 572 -1.02 -12.72 1.66
CA ASN A 572 -2.45 -12.87 1.33
C ASN A 572 -3.00 -11.84 0.34
N LEU A 573 -2.24 -10.79 0.04
CA LEU A 573 -2.56 -9.85 -1.04
C LEU A 573 -2.23 -10.52 -2.37
N PHE A 574 -3.28 -10.67 -3.21
CA PHE A 574 -3.36 -11.30 -4.54
C PHE A 574 -3.70 -12.78 -4.56
#